data_AF-A0A1M7J160-F1
#
_entry.id   AF-A0A1M7J160-F1
#
_cell.length_a   1.000
_cell.length_b   1.000
_cell.length_c   1.000
_cell.angle_alpha   90.00
_cell.angle_beta   90.00
_cell.angle_gamma   90.00
#
_symmetry.space_group_name_H-M   'P 1'
#
loop_
_entity.id
_entity.type
_entity.pdbx_description
1 polymer ?
#
loop_
_entity_poly.entity_id
_entity_poly.type
_entity_poly.pdbx_seq_one_letter_code
_entity_poly.pdbx_strand_id
1 'polypeptide(L)'
;MLKAICSSKDLTTNSYYSCVSDLIDCNQLNKLKSITHHVSTTRFQHCVNVSYYSYIVCRKFGLNARSAARAGLLHDLFYYDRKEYNASRQKWQVSHSKHHSMQAVSNACELTSVTALEKDMIEKHMWPLTRSKPSYKETYIITIIDKYCAVLEFCVPNVQKLMRRKAR
;
A
#
# COMPACT_ATOMS: atom_id res chain seq x y z
N MET A 1 -17.88 -7.05 0.59
CA MET A 1 -17.13 -7.08 1.86
C MET A 1 -15.70 -6.66 1.57
N LEU A 2 -15.17 -5.72 2.33
CA LEU A 2 -13.78 -5.28 2.21
C LEU A 2 -12.93 -6.13 3.17
N LYS A 3 -11.90 -6.80 2.68
CA LYS A 3 -11.07 -7.70 3.49
C LYS A 3 -9.60 -7.48 3.23
N ALA A 4 -8.78 -7.63 4.26
CA ALA A 4 -7.34 -7.73 4.12
C ALA A 4 -6.94 -9.19 3.88
N ILE A 5 -5.83 -9.40 3.16
CA ILE A 5 -5.23 -10.73 2.96
C ILE A 5 -5.04 -11.45 4.31
N CYS A 6 -5.40 -12.73 4.39
CA CYS A 6 -5.34 -13.53 5.63
C CYS A 6 -6.17 -13.02 6.82
N SER A 7 -7.08 -12.06 6.64
CA SER A 7 -8.01 -11.60 7.66
C SER A 7 -9.42 -12.12 7.40
N SER A 8 -10.08 -12.66 8.43
CA SER A 8 -11.50 -13.05 8.38
C SER A 8 -12.45 -11.88 8.58
N LYS A 9 -11.96 -10.73 9.09
CA LYS A 9 -12.76 -9.57 9.48
C LYS A 9 -13.27 -8.82 8.25
N ASP A 10 -14.54 -8.39 8.29
CA ASP A 10 -15.02 -7.34 7.38
C ASP A 10 -14.46 -6.00 7.85
N LEU A 11 -13.75 -5.31 6.97
CA LEU A 11 -13.10 -4.06 7.32
C LEU A 11 -14.12 -2.92 7.44
N THR A 12 -15.28 -3.01 6.78
CA THR A 12 -16.33 -1.96 6.81
C THR A 12 -16.96 -1.75 8.19
N THR A 13 -16.97 -2.79 9.03
CA THR A 13 -17.48 -2.74 10.41
C THR A 13 -16.38 -2.49 11.44
N ASN A 14 -15.12 -2.39 11.00
CA ASN A 14 -13.98 -2.16 11.86
C ASN A 14 -13.76 -0.66 12.07
N SER A 15 -13.24 -0.25 13.24
CA SER A 15 -12.82 1.13 13.50
C SER A 15 -11.72 1.65 12.55
N TYR A 16 -11.09 0.76 11.79
CA TYR A 16 -10.23 1.11 10.68
C TYR A 16 -11.00 1.90 9.61
N TYR A 17 -12.23 1.49 9.29
CA TYR A 17 -13.00 2.06 8.18
C TYR A 17 -13.25 3.55 8.36
N SER A 18 -13.57 3.99 9.58
CA SER A 18 -13.78 5.42 9.87
C SER A 18 -12.54 6.31 9.64
N CYS A 19 -11.35 5.72 9.52
CA CYS A 19 -10.13 6.47 9.20
C CYS A 19 -9.99 6.77 7.71
N VAL A 20 -10.64 5.96 6.86
CA VAL A 20 -10.44 5.93 5.40
C VAL A 20 -11.73 6.00 4.60
N SER A 21 -12.89 6.04 5.24
CA SER A 21 -14.20 6.00 4.58
C SER A 21 -14.44 7.19 3.65
N ASP A 22 -13.78 8.33 3.90
CA ASP A 22 -13.78 9.52 3.03
C ASP A 22 -12.95 9.33 1.75
N LEU A 23 -12.07 8.33 1.71
CA LEU A 23 -11.13 8.11 0.60
C LEU A 23 -11.43 6.83 -0.18
N ILE A 24 -11.76 5.73 0.50
CA ILE A 24 -11.62 4.37 -0.03
C ILE A 24 -12.42 4.08 -1.30
N ASP A 25 -13.54 4.78 -1.51
CA ASP A 25 -14.43 4.61 -2.66
C ASP A 25 -14.23 5.70 -3.73
N CYS A 26 -13.22 6.56 -3.60
CA CYS A 26 -12.95 7.60 -4.59
C CYS A 26 -12.51 7.04 -5.95
N ASN A 27 -12.74 7.81 -7.02
CA ASN A 27 -12.44 7.40 -8.38
C ASN A 27 -10.95 7.08 -8.58
N GLN A 28 -10.07 7.81 -7.91
CA GLN A 28 -8.63 7.64 -7.94
C GLN A 28 -8.22 6.25 -7.44
N LEU A 29 -8.74 5.82 -6.29
CA LEU A 29 -8.46 4.47 -5.76
C LEU A 29 -9.17 3.37 -6.58
N ASN A 30 -10.37 3.64 -7.11
CA ASN A 30 -11.07 2.68 -7.96
C ASN A 30 -10.27 2.32 -9.22
N LYS A 31 -9.54 3.27 -9.82
CA LYS A 31 -8.64 2.99 -10.96
C LYS A 31 -7.55 1.97 -10.63
N LEU A 32 -7.14 1.84 -9.36
CA LEU A 32 -6.13 0.88 -8.96
C LEU A 32 -6.64 -0.57 -8.94
N LYS A 33 -7.97 -0.78 -8.99
CA LYS A 33 -8.58 -2.13 -9.03
C LYS A 33 -8.31 -2.85 -10.34
N SER A 34 -8.07 -2.14 -11.43
CA SER A 34 -7.75 -2.75 -12.74
C SER A 34 -6.25 -2.99 -12.94
N ILE A 35 -5.39 -2.56 -12.01
CA ILE A 35 -3.94 -2.63 -12.18
C ILE A 35 -3.39 -3.80 -11.39
N THR A 36 -2.84 -4.80 -12.09
CA THR A 36 -2.28 -6.00 -11.47
C THR A 36 -1.04 -5.66 -10.63
N HIS A 37 -0.91 -6.35 -9.50
CA HIS A 37 0.19 -6.22 -8.57
C HIS A 37 0.54 -7.61 -8.01
N HIS A 38 1.81 -7.85 -7.66
CA HIS A 38 2.35 -9.12 -7.14
C HIS A 38 1.67 -10.41 -7.68
N VAL A 39 1.69 -10.58 -9.01
CA VAL A 39 1.17 -11.73 -9.78
C VAL A 39 -0.36 -11.84 -9.87
N SER A 40 -1.09 -11.77 -8.75
CA SER A 40 -2.53 -12.09 -8.73
C SER A 40 -3.40 -11.15 -7.89
N THR A 41 -2.80 -10.15 -7.25
CA THR A 41 -3.54 -9.11 -6.54
C THR A 41 -3.70 -7.87 -7.43
N THR A 42 -4.50 -6.91 -6.97
CA THR A 42 -4.61 -5.58 -7.59
C THR A 42 -3.85 -4.58 -6.74
N ARG A 43 -3.40 -3.47 -7.33
CA ARG A 43 -2.73 -2.40 -6.56
C ARG A 43 -3.67 -1.83 -5.50
N PHE A 44 -4.97 -1.72 -5.81
CA PHE A 44 -5.99 -1.36 -4.81
C PHE A 44 -5.97 -2.30 -3.60
N GLN A 45 -6.03 -3.62 -3.85
CA GLN A 45 -6.06 -4.60 -2.78
C GLN A 45 -4.76 -4.60 -1.96
N HIS A 46 -3.61 -4.40 -2.60
CA HIS A 46 -2.33 -4.20 -1.93
C HIS A 46 -2.37 -2.99 -0.98
N CYS A 47 -2.81 -1.83 -1.47
CA CYS A 47 -3.00 -0.64 -0.63
C CYS A 47 -3.93 -0.89 0.56
N VAL A 48 -5.05 -1.60 0.37
CA VAL A 48 -5.97 -1.98 1.47
C VAL A 48 -5.27 -2.86 2.50
N ASN A 49 -4.47 -3.84 2.07
CA ASN A 49 -3.73 -4.73 2.97
C ASN A 49 -2.72 -3.93 3.81
N VAL A 50 -1.88 -3.12 3.14
CA VAL A 50 -0.85 -2.30 3.80
C VAL A 50 -1.48 -1.29 4.76
N SER A 51 -2.56 -0.63 4.33
CA SER A 51 -3.37 0.30 5.13
C SER A 51 -3.87 -0.35 6.42
N TYR A 52 -4.53 -1.51 6.31
CA TYR A 52 -5.12 -2.19 7.46
C TYR A 52 -4.08 -2.66 8.48
N TYR A 53 -2.99 -3.29 8.01
CA TYR A 53 -1.95 -3.80 8.91
C TYR A 53 -1.13 -2.68 9.53
N SER A 54 -0.83 -1.62 8.79
CA SER A 54 -0.14 -0.43 9.34
C SER A 54 -0.99 0.22 10.44
N TYR A 55 -2.31 0.33 10.23
CA TYR A 55 -3.24 0.80 11.23
C TYR A 55 -3.23 -0.05 12.52
N ILE A 56 -3.32 -1.37 12.40
CA ILE A 56 -3.30 -2.27 13.57
C ILE A 56 -2.01 -2.09 14.37
N VAL A 57 -0.87 -2.09 13.68
CA VAL A 57 0.45 -2.01 14.31
C VAL A 57 0.63 -0.65 14.98
N CYS A 58 0.37 0.45 14.28
CA CYS A 58 0.48 1.79 14.85
C CYS A 58 -0.47 1.96 16.04
N ARG A 59 -1.71 1.47 15.96
CA ARG A 59 -2.64 1.48 17.10
C ARG A 59 -2.09 0.72 18.30
N LYS A 60 -1.51 -0.48 18.08
CA LYS A 60 -0.94 -1.29 19.15
C LYS A 60 0.23 -0.60 19.87
N PHE A 61 1.01 0.19 19.13
CA PHE A 61 2.15 0.93 19.67
C PHE A 61 1.83 2.36 20.14
N GLY A 62 0.54 2.75 20.17
CA GLY A 62 0.14 4.10 20.59
C GLY A 62 0.61 5.21 19.64
N LEU A 63 0.88 4.87 18.37
CA LEU A 63 1.27 5.80 17.30
C LEU A 63 0.03 6.33 16.56
N ASN A 64 0.23 7.23 15.59
CA ASN A 64 -0.89 7.81 14.85
C ASN A 64 -1.50 6.81 13.85
N ALA A 65 -2.41 5.97 14.36
CA ALA A 65 -3.06 4.92 13.59
C ALA A 65 -3.90 5.47 12.43
N ARG A 66 -4.53 6.65 12.59
CA ARG A 66 -5.32 7.27 11.52
C ARG A 66 -4.43 7.63 10.33
N SER A 67 -3.30 8.29 10.59
CA SER A 67 -2.32 8.60 9.54
C SER A 67 -1.75 7.33 8.92
N ALA A 68 -1.50 6.28 9.71
CA ALA A 68 -1.03 5.00 9.19
C ALA A 68 -2.04 4.32 8.25
N ALA A 69 -3.33 4.35 8.60
CA ALA A 69 -4.39 3.86 7.72
C ALA A 69 -4.41 4.65 6.39
N ARG A 70 -4.44 5.98 6.46
CA ARG A 70 -4.54 6.84 5.28
C ARG A 70 -3.32 6.75 4.40
N ALA A 71 -2.12 6.88 4.97
CA ALA A 71 -0.86 6.75 4.24
C ALA A 71 -0.73 5.36 3.60
N GLY A 72 -1.07 4.29 4.32
CA GLY A 72 -1.04 2.94 3.76
C GLY A 72 -2.01 2.73 2.59
N LEU A 73 -3.16 3.43 2.59
CA LEU A 73 -4.11 3.35 1.47
C LEU A 73 -3.61 4.11 0.23
N LEU A 74 -2.78 5.13 0.44
CA LEU A 74 -2.33 6.06 -0.60
C LEU A 74 -0.88 5.84 -1.06
N HIS A 75 -0.11 4.98 -0.37
CA HIS A 75 1.35 4.86 -0.60
C HIS A 75 1.74 4.50 -2.04
N ASP A 76 0.85 3.76 -2.70
CA ASP A 76 1.00 3.25 -4.06
C ASP A 76 -0.03 3.90 -5.02
N LEU A 77 -0.44 5.14 -4.75
CA LEU A 77 -1.39 5.88 -5.60
C LEU A 77 -0.74 6.39 -6.89
N PHE A 78 -0.46 5.50 -7.82
CA PHE A 78 -0.01 5.80 -9.19
C PHE A 78 -0.68 4.86 -10.19
N TYR A 79 -0.68 5.21 -11.48
CA TYR A 79 -1.58 4.59 -12.47
C TYR A 79 -0.87 3.86 -13.62
N TYR A 80 0.45 4.00 -13.75
CA TYR A 80 1.21 3.35 -14.83
C TYR A 80 1.65 1.91 -14.46
N ASP A 81 2.11 1.16 -15.45
CA ASP A 81 2.69 -0.16 -15.26
C ASP A 81 4.19 -0.12 -14.95
N ARG A 82 4.61 -0.89 -13.93
CA ARG A 82 6.01 -0.92 -13.49
C ARG A 82 6.94 -1.52 -14.55
N LYS A 83 6.53 -2.54 -15.28
CA LYS A 83 7.39 -3.19 -16.29
C LYS A 83 7.61 -2.25 -17.46
N GLU A 84 6.55 -1.58 -17.93
CA GLU A 84 6.63 -0.57 -18.99
C GLU A 84 7.55 0.60 -18.59
N TYR A 85 7.41 1.10 -17.36
CA TYR A 85 8.32 2.12 -16.84
C TYR A 85 9.78 1.65 -16.84
N ASN A 86 10.04 0.41 -16.38
CA ASN A 86 11.41 -0.10 -16.34
C ASN A 86 12.00 -0.42 -17.72
N ALA A 87 11.16 -0.75 -18.71
CA ALA A 87 11.58 -1.00 -20.08
C ALA A 87 11.88 0.29 -20.84
N SER A 88 11.10 1.35 -20.60
CA SER A 88 11.27 2.64 -21.29
C SER A 88 12.25 3.59 -20.60
N ARG A 89 12.52 3.40 -19.30
CA ARG A 89 13.41 4.31 -18.57
C ARG A 89 14.86 4.22 -19.03
N GLN A 90 15.51 5.38 -19.08
CA GLN A 90 16.94 5.49 -19.28
C GLN A 90 17.71 5.32 -17.96
N LYS A 91 18.98 4.91 -18.01
CA LYS A 91 19.77 4.62 -16.80
C LYS A 91 19.93 5.81 -15.85
N TRP A 92 19.93 7.03 -16.37
CA TRP A 92 20.04 8.28 -15.60
C TRP A 92 18.72 8.75 -15.00
N GLN A 93 17.58 8.22 -15.47
CA GLN A 93 16.28 8.53 -14.87
C GLN A 93 16.16 7.87 -13.50
N VAL A 94 15.31 8.47 -12.66
CA VAL A 94 15.05 7.99 -11.30
C VAL A 94 14.58 6.52 -11.33
N SER A 95 14.93 5.77 -10.27
CA SER A 95 14.42 4.41 -10.13
C SER A 95 12.90 4.43 -9.97
N HIS A 96 12.23 3.36 -10.41
CA HIS A 96 10.79 3.18 -10.18
C HIS A 96 10.45 3.40 -8.70
N SER A 97 11.26 2.86 -7.79
CA SER A 97 11.05 2.95 -6.35
C SER A 97 10.99 4.38 -5.83
N LYS A 98 11.80 5.28 -6.39
CA LYS A 98 11.76 6.70 -6.05
C LYS A 98 10.65 7.44 -6.80
N HIS A 99 10.44 7.08 -8.06
CA HIS A 99 9.46 7.76 -8.91
C HIS A 99 8.02 7.55 -8.43
N HIS A 100 7.63 6.31 -8.15
CA HIS A 100 6.25 6.02 -7.74
C HIS A 100 5.93 6.63 -6.37
N SER A 101 6.88 6.65 -5.43
CA SER A 101 6.63 7.25 -4.11
C SER A 101 6.43 8.77 -4.22
N MET A 102 7.21 9.45 -5.07
CA MET A 102 6.99 10.87 -5.38
C MET A 102 5.64 11.12 -6.06
N GLN A 103 5.28 10.28 -7.05
CA GLN A 103 4.00 10.39 -7.75
C GLN A 103 2.82 10.13 -6.80
N ALA A 104 2.93 9.15 -5.91
CA ALA A 104 1.91 8.82 -4.93
C ALA A 104 1.67 9.97 -3.96
N VAL A 105 2.73 10.64 -3.48
CA VAL A 105 2.58 11.88 -2.68
C VAL A 105 1.84 12.95 -3.47
N SER A 106 2.24 13.22 -4.72
CA SER A 106 1.59 14.26 -5.55
C SER A 106 0.10 13.98 -5.71
N ASN A 107 -0.24 12.77 -6.12
CA ASN A 107 -1.63 12.35 -6.32
C ASN A 107 -2.43 12.36 -5.01
N ALA A 108 -1.80 12.02 -3.88
CA ALA A 108 -2.43 12.08 -2.57
C ALA A 108 -2.75 13.53 -2.15
N CYS A 109 -1.82 14.46 -2.37
CA CYS A 109 -2.02 15.88 -2.08
C CYS A 109 -3.08 16.53 -2.99
N GLU A 110 -3.25 16.05 -4.22
CA GLU A 110 -4.34 16.49 -5.11
C GLU A 110 -5.70 15.92 -4.68
N LEU A 111 -5.70 14.72 -4.07
CA LEU A 111 -6.92 14.03 -3.63
C LEU A 111 -7.43 14.51 -2.27
N THR A 112 -6.55 14.82 -1.32
CA THR A 112 -6.91 15.16 0.05
C THR A 112 -5.82 15.97 0.75
N SER A 113 -6.13 16.54 1.91
CA SER A 113 -5.11 17.14 2.77
C SER A 113 -4.22 16.05 3.37
N VAL A 114 -2.93 16.12 3.07
CA VAL A 114 -1.91 15.17 3.55
C VAL A 114 -1.03 15.86 4.58
N THR A 115 -0.95 15.27 5.78
CA THR A 115 -0.09 15.77 6.87
C THR A 115 1.39 15.50 6.59
N ALA A 116 2.29 16.19 7.30
CA ALA A 116 3.74 15.93 7.19
C ALA A 116 4.11 14.46 7.50
N LEU A 117 3.43 13.86 8.48
CA LEU A 117 3.57 12.45 8.83
C LEU A 117 3.16 11.54 7.66
N GLU A 118 1.95 11.72 7.11
CA GLU A 118 1.46 10.90 6.01
C GLU A 118 2.32 11.06 4.75
N LYS A 119 2.77 12.28 4.46
CA LYS A 119 3.69 12.55 3.36
C LYS A 119 5.00 11.79 3.53
N ASP A 120 5.61 11.81 4.72
CA ASP A 120 6.83 11.05 5.01
C ASP A 120 6.62 9.53 4.85
N MET A 121 5.49 9.03 5.35
CA MET A 121 5.10 7.63 5.21
C MET A 121 5.01 7.21 3.74
N ILE A 122 4.28 7.98 2.92
CA ILE A 122 4.08 7.70 1.49
C ILE A 122 5.40 7.86 0.72
N GLU A 123 6.14 8.94 0.92
CA GLU A 123 7.35 9.21 0.13
C GLU A 123 8.48 8.21 0.39
N LYS A 124 8.59 7.73 1.64
CA LYS A 124 9.75 6.98 2.14
C LYS A 124 9.47 5.52 2.47
N HIS A 125 8.27 4.99 2.21
CA HIS A 125 7.96 3.58 2.45
C HIS A 125 8.90 2.59 1.72
N MET A 126 9.59 3.03 0.67
CA MET A 126 10.59 2.24 -0.05
C MET A 126 11.99 2.26 0.56
N TRP A 127 12.21 2.89 1.71
CA TRP A 127 13.49 2.77 2.41
C TRP A 127 13.77 1.28 2.76
N PRO A 128 15.02 0.78 2.73
CA PRO A 128 16.27 1.44 2.37
C PRO A 128 16.61 1.45 0.88
N LEU A 129 15.71 0.98 0.00
CA LEU A 129 15.91 1.02 -1.46
C LEU A 129 15.94 2.47 -1.98
N THR A 130 15.20 3.35 -1.31
CA THR A 130 15.23 4.80 -1.45
C THR A 130 16.22 5.41 -0.45
N ARG A 131 17.00 6.43 -0.86
CA ARG A 131 18.04 7.05 -0.02
C ARG A 131 17.49 7.88 1.14
N SER A 132 16.29 8.43 0.99
CA SER A 132 15.68 9.33 1.98
C SER A 132 15.30 8.54 3.23
N LYS A 133 15.92 8.84 4.37
CA LYS A 133 15.65 8.16 5.64
C LYS A 133 14.30 8.58 6.22
N PRO A 134 13.49 7.63 6.74
CA PRO A 134 12.25 7.91 7.46
C PRO A 134 12.44 8.87 8.63
N SER A 135 11.54 9.84 8.77
CA SER A 135 11.57 10.82 9.88
C SER A 135 10.65 10.42 11.04
N TYR A 136 9.68 9.54 10.81
CA TYR A 136 8.70 9.11 11.80
C TYR A 136 8.72 7.59 12.02
N LYS A 137 8.30 7.15 13.21
CA LYS A 137 8.24 5.72 13.57
C LYS A 137 7.24 4.97 12.69
N GLU A 138 6.13 5.61 12.38
CA GLU A 138 5.08 5.09 11.49
C GLU A 138 5.61 4.81 10.08
N THR A 139 6.57 5.61 9.60
CA THR A 139 7.20 5.41 8.29
C THR A 139 8.06 4.13 8.26
N TYR A 140 8.73 3.77 9.36
CA TYR A 140 9.39 2.47 9.46
C TYR A 140 8.38 1.32 9.49
N ILE A 141 7.22 1.51 10.15
CA ILE A 141 6.16 0.51 10.21
C ILE A 141 5.59 0.24 8.82
N ILE A 142 5.13 1.27 8.09
CA ILE A 142 4.59 1.07 6.74
C ILE A 142 5.63 0.46 5.81
N THR A 143 6.91 0.83 5.96
CA THR A 143 8.01 0.22 5.20
C THR A 143 8.04 -1.29 5.39
N ILE A 144 7.95 -1.80 6.62
CA ILE A 144 7.96 -3.24 6.90
C ILE A 144 6.66 -3.90 6.43
N ILE A 145 5.52 -3.27 6.72
CA ILE A 145 4.19 -3.81 6.40
C ILE A 145 3.97 -3.95 4.90
N ASP A 146 4.48 -3.02 4.10
CA ASP A 146 4.48 -3.10 2.63
C ASP A 146 5.12 -4.41 2.15
N LYS A 147 6.34 -4.72 2.60
CA LYS A 147 7.06 -5.95 2.19
C LYS A 147 6.40 -7.19 2.75
N TYR A 148 5.87 -7.12 3.98
CA TYR A 148 5.09 -8.21 4.56
C TYR A 148 3.87 -8.55 3.69
N CYS A 149 3.09 -7.55 3.28
CA CYS A 149 1.93 -7.74 2.42
C CYS A 149 2.35 -8.29 1.05
N ALA A 150 3.40 -7.74 0.44
CA ALA A 150 3.95 -8.23 -0.83
C ALA A 150 4.34 -9.73 -0.77
N VAL A 151 4.97 -10.17 0.33
CA VAL A 151 5.31 -11.58 0.55
C VAL A 151 4.06 -12.45 0.68
N LEU A 152 3.06 -12.02 1.46
CA LEU A 152 1.80 -12.76 1.58
C LEU A 152 1.07 -12.88 0.25
N GLU A 153 0.99 -11.79 -0.50
CA GLU A 153 0.32 -11.72 -1.81
C GLU A 153 1.00 -12.61 -2.85
N PHE A 154 2.31 -12.82 -2.73
CA PHE A 154 3.04 -13.77 -3.55
C PHE A 154 2.82 -15.23 -3.09
N CYS A 155 2.87 -15.51 -1.78
CA CYS A 155 2.88 -16.88 -1.26
C CYS A 155 1.47 -17.50 -1.18
N VAL A 156 0.47 -16.78 -0.67
CA VAL A 156 -0.86 -17.31 -0.37
C VAL A 156 -1.58 -17.88 -1.59
N PRO A 157 -1.64 -17.18 -2.75
CA PRO A 157 -2.30 -17.71 -3.94
C PRO A 157 -1.66 -19.01 -4.45
N ASN A 158 -0.32 -19.11 -4.35
CA ASN A 158 0.43 -20.30 -4.76
C ASN A 158 0.11 -21.51 -3.87
N VAL A 159 0.05 -21.31 -2.55
CA VAL A 159 -0.33 -22.37 -1.59
C VAL A 159 -1.77 -22.82 -1.83
N GLN A 160 -2.72 -21.90 -1.99
CA GLN A 160 -4.11 -22.23 -2.26
C GLN A 160 -4.28 -23.03 -3.56
N LYS A 161 -3.54 -22.65 -4.61
CA LYS A 161 -3.53 -23.39 -5.88
C LYS A 161 -2.99 -24.81 -5.70
N LEU A 162 -1.95 -24.99 -4.90
CA LEU A 162 -1.40 -26.32 -4.60
C LEU A 162 -2.39 -27.19 -3.80
N MET A 163 -3.02 -26.64 -2.77
CA MET A 163 -4.02 -27.37 -1.96
C MET A 163 -5.22 -27.81 -2.80
N ARG A 164 -5.73 -26.94 -3.67
CA ARG A 164 -6.84 -27.27 -4.58
C ARG A 164 -6.49 -28.35 -5.61
N ARG A 165 -5.22 -28.45 -6.02
CA ARG A 165 -4.75 -29.52 -6.94
C ARG A 165 -4.64 -30.87 -6.25
N LYS A 166 -4.30 -30.91 -4.95
CA LYS A 166 -4.26 -32.16 -4.16
C LYS A 166 -5.64 -32.68 -3.75
N ALA A 167 -6.64 -31.81 -3.70
CA ALA A 167 -8.03 -32.16 -3.36
C ALA A 167 -8.86 -32.61 -4.58
N ARG A 168 -8.26 -32.62 -5.78
CA ARG A 168 -8.83 -33.18 -7.01
C ARG A 168 -8.14 -34.51 -7.29
#